data_AF-A0A520YFV3-F1
#
_entry.id   AF-A0A520YFV3-F1
#
_cell.length_a   1.000
_cell.length_b   1.000
_cell.length_c   1.000
_cell.angle_alpha   90.00
_cell.angle_beta   90.00
_cell.angle_gamma   90.00
#
_symmetry.space_group_name_H-M   'P 1'
#
loop_
_entity.id
_entity.type
_entity.pdbx_description
1 polymer ?
#
loop_
_entity_poly.entity_id
_entity_poly.type
_entity_poly.pdbx_seq_one_letter_code
_entity_poly.pdbx_strand_id
1 'polypeptide(L)'
;RHFDEVEAHRVQKHHFHTHGTTLRGLTVEHGIDPHDFLEDVHNIDLEIIGPDESLARGLGRLPGRKFIFTNGDAPYARRVLGRLGIEHHFHGLHDIVAADLRPKPDPHGYELMCKRFDIAPQKAVLVEDMAKNLKPAKALGMTTVWVDNGSEQALARVDTDHIDETIADVGDWLHGLFGEQA
;
A
#
# COMPACT_ATOMS: atom_id res chain seq x y z
N ARG A 1 7.77 -17.99 24.20
CA ARG A 1 7.50 -19.40 23.82
C ARG A 1 8.17 -19.59 22.46
N HIS A 2 9.09 -20.55 22.29
CA HIS A 2 9.68 -20.79 20.97
C HIS A 2 8.72 -21.63 20.13
N PHE A 3 8.42 -21.16 18.93
CA PHE A 3 7.72 -21.91 17.89
C PHE A 3 8.74 -22.45 16.89
N ASP A 4 8.48 -23.63 16.33
CA ASP A 4 9.18 -24.04 15.10
C ASP A 4 8.65 -23.24 13.90
N GLU A 5 9.31 -23.35 12.75
CA GLU A 5 8.98 -22.57 11.54
C GLU A 5 7.54 -22.82 11.05
N VAL A 6 7.08 -24.08 11.13
CA VAL A 6 5.74 -24.49 10.68
C VAL A 6 4.68 -23.85 11.57
N GLU A 7 4.86 -23.94 12.88
CA GLU A 7 3.93 -23.37 13.85
C GLU A 7 3.98 -21.84 13.84
N ALA A 8 5.16 -21.23 13.67
CA ALA A 8 5.31 -19.79 13.49
C ALA A 8 4.55 -19.31 12.24
N HIS A 9 4.67 -20.02 11.13
CA HIS A 9 3.91 -19.70 9.91
C HIS A 9 2.40 -19.85 10.11
N ARG A 10 1.97 -20.90 10.81
CA ARG A 10 0.55 -21.13 11.12
C ARG A 10 -0.02 -20.00 11.99
N VAL A 11 0.69 -19.60 13.04
CA VAL A 11 0.31 -18.48 13.92
C VAL A 11 0.30 -17.16 13.16
N GLN A 12 1.30 -16.91 12.31
CA GLN A 12 1.37 -15.74 11.44
C GLN A 12 0.17 -15.64 10.50
N LYS A 13 -0.18 -16.74 9.82
CA LYS A 13 -1.36 -16.81 8.95
C LYS A 13 -2.65 -16.63 9.74
N HIS A 14 -2.75 -17.22 10.93
CA HIS A 14 -3.92 -17.06 11.79
C HIS A 14 -4.16 -15.58 12.13
N HIS A 15 -3.12 -14.87 12.57
CA HIS A 15 -3.22 -13.44 12.87
C HIS A 15 -3.59 -12.63 11.63
N PHE A 16 -2.96 -12.91 10.49
CA PHE A 16 -3.27 -12.25 9.22
C PHE A 16 -4.74 -12.43 8.80
N HIS A 17 -5.28 -13.65 8.89
CA HIS A 17 -6.65 -13.95 8.51
C HIS A 17 -7.68 -13.36 9.49
N THR A 18 -7.42 -13.45 10.80
CA THR A 18 -8.36 -12.99 11.83
C THR A 18 -8.36 -11.47 11.99
N HIS A 19 -7.19 -10.83 11.90
CA HIS A 19 -7.01 -9.42 12.24
C HIS A 19 -6.72 -8.51 11.05
N GLY A 20 -6.52 -9.06 9.85
CA GLY A 20 -6.19 -8.33 8.63
C GLY A 20 -4.68 -8.13 8.43
N THR A 21 -3.89 -8.09 9.52
CA THR A 21 -2.43 -8.16 9.51
C THR A 21 -1.91 -8.97 10.69
N THR A 22 -0.72 -9.56 10.52
CA THR A 22 0.01 -10.24 11.60
C THR A 22 0.27 -9.30 12.77
N LEU A 23 0.72 -8.06 12.48
CA LEU A 23 1.02 -7.06 13.49
C LEU A 23 -0.18 -6.79 14.40
N ARG A 24 -1.37 -6.56 13.83
CA ARG A 24 -2.56 -6.27 14.63
C ARG A 24 -2.91 -7.41 15.58
N GLY A 25 -2.83 -8.66 15.11
CA GLY A 25 -3.04 -9.83 15.97
C GLY A 25 -1.99 -9.94 17.08
N LEU A 26 -0.72 -9.67 16.78
CA LEU A 26 0.36 -9.66 17.77
C LEU A 26 0.18 -8.56 18.82
N THR A 27 -0.24 -7.36 18.44
CA THR A 27 -0.51 -6.28 19.41
C THR A 27 -1.72 -6.61 20.29
N VAL A 28 -2.83 -7.09 19.70
CA VAL A 28 -4.07 -7.37 20.46
C VAL A 28 -3.93 -8.59 21.38
N GLU A 29 -3.35 -9.69 20.89
CA GLU A 29 -3.34 -10.96 21.62
C GLU A 29 -2.07 -11.19 22.45
N HIS A 30 -0.96 -10.56 22.05
CA HIS A 30 0.35 -10.80 22.67
C HIS A 30 0.97 -9.54 23.28
N GLY A 31 0.32 -8.37 23.19
CA GLY A 31 0.82 -7.12 23.75
C GLY A 31 2.14 -6.66 23.14
N ILE A 32 2.43 -7.10 21.90
CA ILE A 32 3.63 -6.69 21.17
C ILE A 32 3.55 -5.20 20.85
N ASP A 33 4.61 -4.47 21.16
CA ASP A 33 4.73 -3.07 20.78
C ASP A 33 4.81 -2.98 19.24
N PRO A 34 3.89 -2.24 18.61
CA PRO A 34 3.84 -2.15 17.16
C PRO A 34 5.04 -1.42 16.57
N HIS A 35 5.65 -0.47 17.28
CA HIS A 35 6.84 0.24 16.83
C HIS A 35 8.06 -0.67 16.83
N ASP A 36 8.31 -1.39 17.93
CA ASP A 36 9.42 -2.36 18.01
C ASP A 36 9.30 -3.44 16.93
N PHE A 37 8.07 -3.95 16.71
CA PHE A 37 7.83 -4.95 15.67
C PHE A 37 8.09 -4.39 14.26
N LEU A 38 7.58 -3.20 13.94
CA LEU A 38 7.75 -2.58 12.63
C LEU A 38 9.23 -2.24 12.37
N GLU A 39 9.96 -1.75 13.38
CA GLU A 39 11.39 -1.50 13.27
C GLU A 39 12.16 -2.78 12.93
N ASP A 40 11.87 -3.89 13.61
CA ASP A 40 12.52 -5.17 13.37
C ASP A 40 12.22 -5.73 11.96
N VAL A 41 10.93 -5.88 11.61
CA VAL A 41 10.55 -6.51 10.33
C VAL A 41 10.85 -5.66 9.10
N HIS A 42 10.97 -4.34 9.25
CA HIS A 42 11.36 -3.44 8.17
C HIS A 42 12.85 -3.09 8.17
N ASN A 43 13.64 -3.67 9.09
CA ASN A 43 15.10 -3.65 9.01
C ASN A 43 15.64 -4.64 7.97
N ILE A 44 15.14 -4.52 6.73
CA ILE A 44 15.59 -5.29 5.59
C ILE A 44 16.56 -4.48 4.73
N ASP A 45 17.45 -5.18 4.05
CA ASP A 45 18.33 -4.59 3.05
C ASP A 45 17.54 -4.26 1.78
N LEU A 46 17.68 -3.01 1.30
CA LEU A 46 16.99 -2.48 0.12
C LEU A 46 17.94 -2.30 -1.07
N GLU A 47 19.14 -2.90 -1.05
CA GLU A 47 20.09 -2.82 -2.17
C GLU A 47 19.50 -3.28 -3.50
N ILE A 48 18.57 -4.25 -3.46
CA ILE A 48 17.86 -4.75 -4.65
C ILE A 48 16.95 -3.70 -5.31
N ILE A 49 16.58 -2.64 -4.57
CA ILE A 49 15.74 -1.55 -5.08
C ILE A 49 16.67 -0.48 -5.64
N GLY A 50 16.63 -0.28 -6.96
CA GLY A 50 17.30 0.80 -7.66
C GLY A 50 16.37 1.97 -7.96
N PRO A 51 16.91 3.11 -8.43
CA PRO A 51 16.11 4.21 -8.94
C PRO A 51 15.21 3.77 -10.10
N ASP A 52 14.01 4.34 -10.16
CA ASP A 52 13.06 4.12 -11.26
C ASP A 52 12.79 5.44 -11.99
N GLU A 53 13.60 5.72 -13.00
CA GLU A 53 13.51 6.95 -13.79
C GLU A 53 12.24 7.03 -14.63
N SER A 54 11.70 5.87 -15.03
CA SER A 54 10.45 5.77 -15.81
C SER A 54 9.29 6.23 -14.94
N LEU A 55 9.15 5.63 -13.75
CA LEU A 55 8.15 6.01 -12.77
C LEU A 55 8.30 7.47 -12.33
N ALA A 56 9.53 7.93 -12.05
CA ALA A 56 9.80 9.32 -11.69
C ALA A 56 9.30 10.31 -12.77
N ARG A 57 9.58 10.02 -14.04
CA ARG A 57 9.13 10.87 -15.16
C ARG A 57 7.61 10.87 -15.29
N GLY A 58 6.97 9.69 -15.19
CA GLY A 58 5.52 9.56 -15.20
C GLY A 58 4.87 10.35 -14.06
N LEU A 59 5.36 10.18 -12.83
CA LEU A 59 4.91 10.92 -11.66
C LEU A 59 5.12 12.43 -11.84
N GLY A 60 6.22 12.88 -12.42
CA GLY A 60 6.48 14.29 -12.69
C GLY A 60 5.46 14.95 -13.62
N ARG A 61 4.88 14.20 -14.57
CA ARG A 61 3.88 14.69 -15.53
C ARG A 61 2.46 14.72 -14.97
N LEU A 62 2.15 13.91 -13.96
CA LEU A 62 0.84 13.88 -13.34
C LEU A 62 0.47 15.24 -12.72
N PRO A 63 -0.69 15.83 -13.09
CA PRO A 63 -1.21 16.99 -12.40
C PRO A 63 -1.78 16.59 -11.02
N GLY A 64 -1.88 17.57 -10.13
CA GLY A 64 -2.48 17.37 -8.81
C GLY A 64 -1.55 16.81 -7.75
N ARG A 65 -2.11 16.57 -6.55
CA ARG A 65 -1.38 16.10 -5.37
C ARG A 65 -1.30 14.58 -5.36
N LYS A 66 -0.13 14.05 -5.01
CA LYS A 66 0.12 12.61 -4.87
C LYS A 66 0.38 12.26 -3.42
N PHE A 67 -0.16 11.15 -2.95
CA PHE A 67 -0.01 10.69 -1.57
C PHE A 67 0.32 9.21 -1.56
N ILE A 68 1.13 8.80 -0.59
CA ILE A 68 1.36 7.38 -0.31
C ILE A 68 0.37 6.92 0.76
N PHE A 69 -0.27 5.77 0.53
CA PHE A 69 -1.09 5.08 1.51
C PHE A 69 -0.62 3.63 1.69
N THR A 70 -0.02 3.33 2.84
CA THR A 70 0.72 2.07 3.06
C THR A 70 0.36 1.40 4.38
N ASN A 71 0.40 0.06 4.41
CA ASN A 71 0.34 -0.74 5.64
C ASN A 71 1.72 -0.87 6.32
N GLY A 72 2.80 -0.39 5.68
CA GLY A 72 4.10 -0.21 6.33
C GLY A 72 4.14 1.07 7.17
N ASP A 73 5.24 1.31 7.88
CA ASP A 73 5.48 2.54 8.63
C ASP A 73 6.21 3.59 7.79
N ALA A 74 6.10 4.87 8.20
CA ALA A 74 6.69 5.97 7.45
C ALA A 74 8.23 5.89 7.28
N PRO A 75 9.04 5.49 8.29
CA PRO A 75 10.48 5.26 8.11
C PRO A 75 10.81 4.28 6.97
N TYR A 76 10.18 3.10 6.95
CA TYR A 76 10.38 2.11 5.90
C TYR A 76 9.97 2.65 4.53
N ALA A 77 8.77 3.22 4.44
CA ALA A 77 8.26 3.74 3.18
C ALA A 77 9.16 4.85 2.60
N ARG A 78 9.70 5.75 3.43
CA ARG A 78 10.66 6.77 2.97
C ARG A 78 11.96 6.17 2.46
N ARG A 79 12.49 5.12 3.10
CA ARG A 79 13.68 4.41 2.60
C ARG A 79 13.42 3.83 1.20
N VAL A 80 12.28 3.19 1.00
CA VAL A 80 11.88 2.64 -0.32
C VAL A 80 11.74 3.78 -1.36
N LEU A 81 11.01 4.84 -1.04
CA LEU A 81 10.83 6.00 -1.93
C LEU A 81 12.16 6.68 -2.29
N GLY A 82 13.08 6.77 -1.34
CA GLY A 82 14.42 7.34 -1.54
C GLY A 82 15.27 6.49 -2.47
N ARG A 83 15.22 5.16 -2.33
CA ARG A 83 15.89 4.21 -3.24
C ARG A 83 15.35 4.30 -4.66
N LEU A 84 14.03 4.40 -4.81
CA LEU A 84 13.36 4.61 -6.09
C LEU A 84 13.60 6.01 -6.68
N GLY A 85 14.05 6.98 -5.88
CA GLY A 85 14.29 8.35 -6.33
C GLY A 85 13.03 9.20 -6.51
N ILE A 86 11.89 8.78 -5.95
CA ILE A 86 10.57 9.39 -6.23
C ILE A 86 9.93 10.11 -5.04
N GLU A 87 10.57 10.12 -3.86
CA GLU A 87 10.00 10.71 -2.64
C GLU A 87 9.48 12.14 -2.85
N HIS A 88 10.24 12.97 -3.57
CA HIS A 88 9.95 14.37 -3.85
C HIS A 88 8.68 14.62 -4.69
N HIS A 89 8.11 13.58 -5.31
CA HIS A 89 6.83 13.71 -6.03
C HIS A 89 5.60 13.67 -5.10
N PHE A 90 5.76 13.17 -3.87
CA PHE A 90 4.65 12.96 -2.95
C PHE A 90 4.47 14.13 -1.99
N HIS A 91 3.23 14.54 -1.81
CA HIS A 91 2.84 15.67 -0.95
C HIS A 91 2.56 15.22 0.49
N GLY A 92 2.46 13.92 0.72
CA GLY A 92 2.19 13.36 2.03
C GLY A 92 2.17 11.84 2.01
N LEU A 93 2.22 11.28 3.21
CA LEU A 93 2.24 9.85 3.45
C LEU A 93 1.29 9.52 4.61
N HIS A 94 0.45 8.51 4.39
CA HIS A 94 -0.47 7.91 5.35
C HIS A 94 -0.02 6.46 5.58
N ASP A 95 0.62 6.20 6.72
CA ASP A 95 1.13 4.90 7.10
C ASP A 95 0.20 4.18 8.08
N ILE A 96 0.59 2.98 8.48
CA ILE A 96 -0.17 2.16 9.44
C ILE A 96 -0.37 2.86 10.80
N VAL A 97 0.59 3.67 11.24
CA VAL A 97 0.48 4.44 12.48
C VAL A 97 -0.54 5.56 12.33
N ALA A 98 -0.53 6.31 11.23
CA ALA A 98 -1.53 7.33 10.93
C ALA A 98 -2.95 6.77 10.71
N ALA A 99 -3.06 5.46 10.44
CA ALA A 99 -4.32 4.72 10.33
C ALA A 99 -4.75 4.05 11.65
N ASP A 100 -4.24 4.49 12.80
CA ASP A 100 -4.51 3.93 14.13
C ASP A 100 -4.26 2.42 14.22
N LEU A 101 -3.23 1.93 13.50
CA LEU A 101 -2.86 0.52 13.42
C LEU A 101 -3.96 -0.39 12.84
N ARG A 102 -4.91 0.20 12.10
CA ARG A 102 -5.96 -0.51 11.38
C ARG A 102 -5.55 -0.61 9.90
N PRO A 103 -5.06 -1.77 9.45
CA PRO A 103 -4.52 -1.92 8.11
C PRO A 103 -5.60 -1.88 7.03
N LYS A 104 -5.23 -1.49 5.81
CA LYS A 104 -6.03 -1.76 4.60
C LYS A 104 -6.43 -3.26 4.56
N PRO A 105 -7.68 -3.61 4.24
CA PRO A 105 -8.74 -2.77 3.65
C PRO A 105 -9.73 -2.17 4.69
N ASP A 106 -9.35 -1.94 5.94
CA ASP A 106 -10.24 -1.28 6.90
C ASP A 106 -10.60 0.15 6.43
N PRO A 107 -11.89 0.51 6.23
CA PRO A 107 -12.29 1.83 5.72
C PRO A 107 -11.78 3.02 6.55
N HIS A 108 -11.49 2.81 7.83
CA HIS A 108 -11.03 3.84 8.77
C HIS A 108 -9.81 4.62 8.26
N GLY A 109 -8.80 3.90 7.74
CA GLY A 109 -7.59 4.55 7.22
C GLY A 109 -7.85 5.42 5.99
N TYR A 110 -8.80 5.01 5.14
CA TYR A 110 -9.19 5.75 3.94
C TYR A 110 -9.90 7.06 4.31
N GLU A 111 -10.83 6.98 5.27
CA GLU A 111 -11.56 8.15 5.79
C GLU A 111 -10.61 9.14 6.47
N LEU A 112 -9.69 8.66 7.31
CA LEU A 112 -8.67 9.48 7.96
C LEU A 112 -7.72 10.12 6.94
N MET A 113 -7.25 9.38 5.94
CA MET A 113 -6.42 9.91 4.86
C MET A 113 -7.15 11.04 4.11
N CYS A 114 -8.40 10.81 3.71
CA CYS A 114 -9.20 11.79 3.00
C CYS A 114 -9.40 13.06 3.82
N LYS A 115 -9.74 12.92 5.10
CA LYS A 115 -9.91 14.05 6.01
C LYS A 115 -8.60 14.80 6.25
N ARG A 116 -7.50 14.08 6.50
CA ARG A 116 -6.19 14.66 6.82
C ARG A 116 -5.63 15.49 5.66
N PHE A 117 -5.81 15.01 4.44
CA PHE A 117 -5.24 15.65 3.25
C PHE A 117 -6.26 16.44 2.44
N ASP A 118 -7.49 16.59 2.92
CA ASP A 118 -8.59 17.26 2.19
C ASP A 118 -8.73 16.68 0.77
N ILE A 119 -8.87 15.36 0.68
CA ILE A 119 -9.08 14.64 -0.57
C ILE A 119 -10.58 14.45 -0.75
N ALA A 120 -11.13 14.99 -1.84
CA ALA A 120 -12.47 14.66 -2.30
C ALA A 120 -12.42 13.31 -3.04
N PRO A 121 -13.00 12.21 -2.49
CA PRO A 121 -12.83 10.87 -3.07
C PRO A 121 -13.28 10.77 -4.52
N GLN A 122 -14.35 11.48 -4.89
CA GLN A 122 -14.93 11.48 -6.25
C GLN A 122 -14.04 12.17 -7.30
N LYS A 123 -12.92 12.77 -6.87
CA LYS A 123 -11.91 13.40 -7.72
C LYS A 123 -10.53 12.76 -7.53
N ALA A 124 -10.47 11.58 -6.90
CA ALA A 124 -9.25 10.88 -6.58
C ALA A 124 -9.20 9.51 -7.25
N VAL A 125 -7.99 9.06 -7.56
CA VAL A 125 -7.70 7.70 -8.02
C VAL A 125 -6.85 7.00 -6.96
N LEU A 126 -7.19 5.74 -6.65
CA LEU A 126 -6.33 4.86 -5.87
C LEU A 126 -5.73 3.79 -6.79
N VAL A 127 -4.39 3.73 -6.80
CA VAL A 127 -3.61 2.73 -7.53
C VAL A 127 -3.01 1.78 -6.50
N GLU A 128 -3.30 0.48 -6.58
CA GLU A 128 -2.96 -0.50 -5.54
C GLU A 128 -2.82 -1.91 -6.13
N ASP A 129 -1.91 -2.72 -5.60
CA ASP A 129 -1.61 -4.08 -6.08
C ASP A 129 -2.48 -5.18 -5.44
N MET A 130 -2.99 -4.94 -4.23
CA MET A 130 -3.94 -5.85 -3.58
C MET A 130 -5.39 -5.50 -3.95
N ALA A 131 -6.07 -6.32 -4.75
CA ALA A 131 -7.41 -6.01 -5.23
C ALA A 131 -8.40 -5.74 -4.10
N LYS A 132 -8.31 -6.47 -2.98
CA LYS A 132 -9.18 -6.26 -1.80
C LYS A 132 -9.08 -4.85 -1.20
N ASN A 133 -7.93 -4.19 -1.32
CA ASN A 133 -7.69 -2.84 -0.80
C ASN A 133 -8.37 -1.76 -1.66
N LEU A 134 -8.87 -2.09 -2.84
CA LEU A 134 -9.63 -1.17 -3.68
C LEU A 134 -11.12 -1.08 -3.26
N LYS A 135 -11.66 -2.08 -2.56
CA LYS A 135 -13.08 -2.10 -2.13
C LYS A 135 -13.50 -0.85 -1.35
N PRO A 136 -12.79 -0.43 -0.29
CA PRO A 136 -13.19 0.75 0.48
C PRO A 136 -13.04 2.05 -0.32
N ALA A 137 -12.00 2.14 -1.16
CA ALA A 137 -11.80 3.31 -2.03
C ALA A 137 -12.95 3.47 -3.02
N LYS A 138 -13.39 2.36 -3.64
CA LYS A 138 -14.57 2.34 -4.52
C LYS A 138 -15.83 2.77 -3.78
N ALA A 139 -16.05 2.26 -2.57
CA ALA A 139 -17.20 2.61 -1.74
C ALA A 139 -17.23 4.11 -1.36
N LEU A 140 -16.07 4.74 -1.18
CA LEU A 140 -15.94 6.18 -0.96
C LEU A 140 -16.17 7.00 -2.25
N GLY A 141 -16.12 6.37 -3.42
CA GLY A 141 -16.33 6.99 -4.73
C GLY A 141 -15.04 7.34 -5.48
N MET A 142 -13.88 6.80 -5.08
CA MET A 142 -12.65 6.93 -5.86
C MET A 142 -12.71 6.10 -7.15
N THR A 143 -11.97 6.54 -8.17
CA THR A 143 -11.58 5.66 -9.27
C THR A 143 -10.54 4.66 -8.78
N THR A 144 -10.67 3.39 -9.13
CA THR A 144 -9.80 2.32 -8.63
C THR A 144 -9.00 1.66 -9.76
N VAL A 145 -7.69 1.65 -9.61
CA VAL A 145 -6.75 1.04 -10.56
C VAL A 145 -6.01 -0.09 -9.87
N TRP A 146 -6.19 -1.31 -10.37
CA TRP A 146 -5.51 -2.49 -9.84
C TRP A 146 -4.20 -2.74 -10.58
N VAL A 147 -3.10 -2.86 -9.83
CA VAL A 147 -1.79 -3.29 -10.35
C VAL A 147 -1.69 -4.80 -10.25
N ASP A 148 -2.05 -5.51 -11.33
CA ASP A 148 -1.89 -6.97 -11.41
C ASP A 148 -0.44 -7.32 -11.77
N ASN A 149 0.41 -7.33 -10.75
CA ASN A 149 1.82 -7.74 -10.85
C ASN A 149 2.01 -9.27 -10.68
N GLY A 150 0.92 -10.05 -10.70
CA GLY A 150 0.95 -11.50 -10.52
C GLY A 150 1.11 -11.99 -9.08
N SER A 151 1.24 -11.11 -8.09
CA SER A 151 1.40 -11.50 -6.68
C SER A 151 0.13 -12.07 -6.02
N GLU A 152 -1.06 -11.73 -6.52
CA GLU A 152 -2.34 -12.24 -6.00
C GLU A 152 -2.79 -13.59 -6.61
N GLN A 153 -1.99 -14.23 -7.49
CA GLN A 153 -2.37 -15.44 -8.24
C GLN A 153 -2.67 -16.70 -7.39
N ALA A 154 -2.57 -16.63 -6.06
CA ALA A 154 -2.80 -17.76 -5.15
C ALA A 154 -4.15 -17.77 -4.41
N LEU A 155 -5.02 -16.76 -4.61
CA LEU A 155 -6.31 -16.68 -3.91
C LEU A 155 -7.47 -16.77 -4.90
N ALA A 156 -8.44 -17.63 -4.57
CA ALA A 156 -9.65 -17.90 -5.33
C ALA A 156 -10.31 -16.63 -5.92
N ARG A 157 -10.87 -16.74 -7.14
CA ARG A 157 -11.69 -15.74 -7.86
C ARG A 157 -11.72 -14.38 -7.17
N VAL A 158 -10.76 -13.52 -7.50
CA VAL A 158 -10.77 -12.12 -7.07
C VAL A 158 -12.10 -11.52 -7.52
N ASP A 159 -12.89 -11.06 -6.57
CA ASP A 159 -14.05 -10.20 -6.84
C ASP A 159 -13.53 -8.90 -7.43
N THR A 160 -13.93 -8.56 -8.66
CA THR A 160 -13.38 -7.43 -9.43
C THR A 160 -14.41 -6.32 -9.67
N ASP A 161 -15.61 -6.41 -9.09
CA ASP A 161 -16.70 -5.45 -9.34
C ASP A 161 -16.33 -4.02 -8.88
N HIS A 162 -15.33 -3.90 -8.01
CA HIS A 162 -14.83 -2.65 -7.47
C HIS A 162 -13.56 -2.13 -8.16
N ILE A 163 -13.15 -2.70 -9.29
CA ILE A 163 -11.96 -2.31 -10.06
C ILE A 163 -12.43 -1.59 -11.34
N ASP A 164 -11.98 -0.35 -11.55
CA ASP A 164 -12.29 0.42 -12.77
C ASP A 164 -11.31 0.16 -13.91
N GLU A 165 -10.04 -0.04 -13.58
CA GLU A 165 -8.96 -0.28 -14.56
C GLU A 165 -7.93 -1.27 -13.98
N THR A 166 -7.37 -2.11 -14.85
CA THR A 166 -6.29 -3.04 -14.48
C THR A 166 -5.06 -2.72 -15.30
N ILE A 167 -3.91 -2.62 -14.62
CA ILE A 167 -2.60 -2.31 -15.20
C ILE A 167 -1.57 -3.33 -14.72
N ALA A 168 -0.51 -3.55 -15.49
CA ALA A 168 0.59 -4.45 -15.10
C ALA A 168 1.71 -3.69 -14.35
N ASP A 169 1.94 -2.44 -14.72
CA ASP A 169 3.00 -1.59 -14.20
C ASP A 169 2.55 -0.12 -14.15
N VAL A 170 2.92 0.57 -13.07
CA VAL A 170 2.51 1.97 -12.84
C VAL A 170 3.30 2.92 -13.74
N GLY A 171 4.60 2.70 -13.95
CA GLY A 171 5.43 3.54 -14.81
C GLY A 171 4.91 3.53 -16.25
N ASP A 172 4.72 2.33 -16.81
CA ASP A 172 4.18 2.15 -18.16
C ASP A 172 2.79 2.76 -18.32
N TRP A 173 1.92 2.58 -17.33
CA TRP A 173 0.59 3.19 -17.31
C TRP A 173 0.65 4.72 -17.35
N LEU A 174 1.49 5.33 -16.50
CA LEU A 174 1.68 6.78 -16.47
C LEU A 174 2.23 7.31 -17.80
N HIS A 175 3.11 6.58 -18.47
CA HIS A 175 3.58 6.93 -19.80
C HIS A 175 2.47 6.90 -20.84
N GLY A 176 1.61 5.87 -20.80
CA GLY A 176 0.44 5.74 -21.66
C GLY A 176 -0.55 6.89 -21.54
N LEU A 177 -0.78 7.41 -20.33
CA LEU A 177 -1.74 8.51 -20.08
C LEU A 177 -1.40 9.81 -20.82
N PHE A 178 -0.12 10.05 -21.09
CA PHE A 178 0.34 11.31 -21.66
C PHE A 178 0.95 11.19 -23.07
N GLY A 179 0.98 9.97 -23.62
CA GLY A 179 1.64 9.65 -24.89
C GLY A 179 3.16 9.85 -24.86
N GLU A 180 3.83 9.27 -25.87
CA GLU A 180 5.21 9.60 -26.22
C GLU A 180 5.25 11.05 -26.73
N GLN A 181 5.64 11.99 -25.87
CA GLN A 181 6.21 13.24 -26.37
C GLN A 181 7.73 13.10 -26.25
N ALA A 182 8.35 13.01 -27.43
CA ALA A 182 9.78 12.96 -27.68
C ALA A 182 10.51 14.22 -27.18
#